data_AF-A0A7V3IUR1-F1
#
_entry.id   AF-A0A7V3IUR1-F1
#
_cell.length_a   1.000
_cell.length_b   1.000
_cell.length_c   1.000
_cell.angle_alpha   90.00
_cell.angle_beta   90.00
_cell.angle_gamma   90.00
#
_symmetry.space_group_name_H-M   'P 1'
#
loop_
_entity.id
_entity.type
_entity.pdbx_description
1 polymer ?
#
loop_
_entity_poly.entity_id
_entity_poly.type
_entity_poly.pdbx_seq_one_letter_code
_entity_poly.pdbx_strand_id
1 'polypeptide(L)'
;MKQFLSIIWVSLIVLQLNAQSTIKLMTYNLLHFPSGTNIQDRKEDLRYILNDYQPDIFMVCELEDADGADQILNYCLGTTDYDAAYFTQNHSGSGYPLQQMLYFNKHKFELVNETYLVTYIRDINHYTLKLKTPNPDDEIFMDVYVAHLKASSGTDNERKRKDMVQVLVDDLVNIPNNHFVIFAGDFNLYSSYEPAYQLMTNPNNAVVFKDPVNRPGSWHNNTQFADLDTQSTHTVSDNDYVGGGLDDRFDFIMMSENLFNNPVLKYLPGTYKAYGNNGHCFNLAITNSSCDSPEYDSTLRNHLYRMSDHLPVVASLETPVTLASPYYTTNTFRLDQGNMVEQSLSISSDALPQFDINIYNMAGQKVLQKNNYEAGEQIDFDTYKNGIYFLEINSPQYHQVIKFVKAD
;
A
#
# COMPACT_ATOMS: atom_id res chain seq x y z
N MET A 1 -43.25 3.04 -56.32
CA MET A 1 -42.14 3.35 -55.38
C MET A 1 -42.65 3.17 -53.96
N LYS A 2 -42.16 2.15 -53.23
CA LYS A 2 -42.39 1.99 -51.79
C LYS A 2 -41.04 2.18 -51.11
N GLN A 3 -40.89 3.25 -50.33
CA GLN A 3 -39.70 3.49 -49.52
C GLN A 3 -39.87 2.74 -48.19
N PHE A 4 -38.94 1.83 -47.90
CA PHE A 4 -38.82 1.18 -46.60
C PHE A 4 -38.03 2.10 -45.66
N LEU A 5 -38.66 2.57 -44.58
CA LEU A 5 -37.95 3.16 -43.44
C LEU A 5 -37.40 2.01 -42.59
N SER A 6 -36.07 1.91 -42.47
CA SER A 6 -35.43 1.07 -41.45
C SER A 6 -35.18 1.93 -40.22
N ILE A 7 -35.85 1.60 -39.11
CA ILE A 7 -35.62 2.20 -37.80
C ILE A 7 -34.55 1.36 -37.11
N ILE A 8 -33.35 1.92 -36.93
CA ILE A 8 -32.27 1.32 -36.16
C ILE A 8 -32.52 1.65 -34.69
N TRP A 9 -32.86 0.61 -33.91
CA TRP A 9 -32.89 0.69 -32.45
C TRP A 9 -31.46 0.61 -31.92
N VAL A 10 -30.91 1.73 -31.45
CA VAL A 10 -29.65 1.77 -30.71
C VAL A 10 -29.99 1.56 -29.23
N SER A 11 -29.71 0.36 -28.73
CA SER A 11 -29.80 0.04 -27.30
C SER A 11 -28.68 0.77 -26.55
N LEU A 12 -29.01 1.77 -25.75
CA LEU A 12 -28.06 2.34 -24.78
C LEU A 12 -27.81 1.29 -23.68
N ILE A 13 -26.66 0.61 -23.78
CA ILE A 13 -26.12 -0.20 -22.68
C ILE A 13 -25.55 0.79 -21.67
N VAL A 14 -26.28 1.01 -20.57
CA VAL A 14 -25.76 1.75 -19.42
C VAL A 14 -24.82 0.82 -18.66
N LEU A 15 -23.52 0.93 -18.94
CA LEU A 15 -22.49 0.29 -18.12
C LEU A 15 -22.44 1.05 -16.78
N GLN A 16 -22.89 0.40 -15.71
CA GLN A 16 -22.64 0.89 -14.36
C GLN A 16 -21.14 0.73 -14.06
N LEU A 17 -20.39 1.82 -14.16
CA LEU A 17 -19.01 1.88 -13.69
C LEU A 17 -19.08 2.00 -12.15
N ASN A 18 -18.82 0.90 -11.45
CA ASN A 18 -18.54 0.97 -10.02
C ASN A 18 -17.11 1.52 -9.86
N ALA A 19 -16.94 2.56 -9.04
CA ALA A 19 -15.63 3.05 -8.67
C ALA A 19 -14.94 1.97 -7.83
N GLN A 20 -13.83 1.42 -8.32
CA GLN A 20 -13.04 0.45 -7.58
C GLN A 20 -12.07 1.19 -6.65
N SER A 21 -12.00 0.77 -5.40
CA SER A 21 -10.97 1.25 -4.48
C SER A 21 -9.79 0.31 -4.48
N THR A 22 -8.60 0.88 -4.49
CA THR A 22 -7.35 0.14 -4.29
C THR A 22 -6.90 0.26 -2.84
N ILE A 23 -6.45 -0.85 -2.28
CA ILE A 23 -5.76 -0.94 -0.99
C ILE A 23 -4.31 -1.30 -1.29
N LYS A 24 -3.38 -0.41 -0.98
CA LYS A 24 -1.94 -0.65 -1.15
C LYS A 24 -1.34 -1.31 0.10
N LEU A 25 -0.65 -2.41 -0.09
CA LEU A 25 0.08 -3.14 0.95
C LEU A 25 1.57 -2.87 0.80
N MET A 26 2.28 -2.79 1.92
CA MET A 26 3.73 -2.78 1.98
C MET A 26 4.19 -3.59 3.19
N THR A 27 5.16 -4.48 3.00
CA THR A 27 5.97 -5.01 4.10
C THR A 27 7.41 -4.59 3.94
N TYR A 28 8.10 -4.30 5.05
CA TYR A 28 9.48 -3.83 5.00
C TYR A 28 10.26 -4.22 6.26
N ASN A 29 11.36 -4.96 6.11
CA ASN A 29 12.35 -5.10 7.16
C ASN A 29 13.12 -3.78 7.32
N LEU A 30 13.02 -3.18 8.51
CA LEU A 30 13.55 -1.88 8.82
C LEU A 30 14.90 -1.95 9.54
N LEU A 31 15.68 -3.02 9.47
CA LEU A 31 17.08 -3.06 9.96
C LEU A 31 17.23 -2.37 11.33
N HIS A 32 16.75 -3.04 12.37
CA HIS A 32 16.70 -2.58 13.77
C HIS A 32 16.40 -1.07 13.95
N PHE A 33 15.26 -0.61 13.42
CA PHE A 33 14.82 0.78 13.54
C PHE A 33 14.33 1.09 14.98
N PRO A 34 14.68 2.26 15.56
CA PRO A 34 15.22 3.45 14.91
C PRO A 34 16.75 3.55 14.90
N SER A 35 17.47 2.76 15.71
CA SER A 35 18.89 3.00 15.92
C SER A 35 19.78 2.47 14.80
N GLY A 36 19.30 1.51 13.99
CA GLY A 36 20.16 0.74 13.13
C GLY A 36 20.95 1.50 12.07
N THR A 37 22.15 0.97 11.79
CA THR A 37 23.23 1.55 10.96
C THR A 37 23.82 2.87 11.47
N ASN A 38 25.09 3.13 11.14
CA ASN A 38 25.71 4.45 11.29
C ASN A 38 25.13 5.53 10.34
N ILE A 39 24.06 5.22 9.61
CA ILE A 39 23.44 6.11 8.63
C ILE A 39 22.49 7.04 9.36
N GLN A 40 22.73 8.35 9.22
CA GLN A 40 21.90 9.38 9.82
C GLN A 40 20.58 9.53 9.04
N ASP A 41 19.56 10.09 9.69
CA ASP A 41 18.31 10.53 9.06
C ASP A 41 17.43 9.40 8.47
N ARG A 42 17.50 8.18 9.03
CA ARG A 42 16.68 7.04 8.56
C ARG A 42 15.17 7.29 8.64
N LYS A 43 14.70 8.06 9.62
CA LYS A 43 13.27 8.44 9.69
C LYS A 43 12.88 9.37 8.53
N GLU A 44 13.77 10.23 8.06
CA GLU A 44 13.56 11.04 6.84
C GLU A 44 13.55 10.16 5.59
N ASP A 45 14.46 9.19 5.49
CA ASP A 45 14.49 8.23 4.40
C ASP A 45 13.22 7.36 4.36
N LEU A 46 12.78 6.83 5.51
CA LEU A 46 11.52 6.09 5.61
C LEU A 46 10.32 6.95 5.23
N ARG A 47 10.25 8.19 5.74
CA ARG A 47 9.18 9.13 5.37
C ARG A 47 9.15 9.41 3.88
N TYR A 48 10.30 9.54 3.23
CA TYR A 48 10.35 9.72 1.77
C TYR A 48 9.75 8.51 1.06
N ILE A 49 10.19 7.29 1.41
CA ILE A 49 9.70 6.03 0.79
C ILE A 49 8.20 5.87 0.98
N LEU A 50 7.68 6.16 2.18
CA LEU A 50 6.25 6.04 2.48
C LEU A 50 5.42 7.11 1.78
N ASN A 51 5.95 8.33 1.60
CA ASN A 51 5.26 9.38 0.83
C ASN A 51 5.24 9.10 -0.67
N ASP A 52 6.24 8.41 -1.18
CA ASP A 52 6.35 8.02 -2.58
C ASP A 52 5.37 6.87 -2.92
N TYR A 53 5.34 5.80 -2.11
CA TYR A 53 4.44 4.66 -2.37
C TYR A 53 3.01 4.85 -1.82
N GLN A 54 2.88 5.44 -0.62
CA GLN A 54 1.63 5.66 0.12
C GLN A 54 0.86 4.37 0.45
N PRO A 55 1.42 3.45 1.29
CA PRO A 55 0.75 2.20 1.64
C PRO A 55 -0.46 2.43 2.54
N ASP A 56 -1.58 1.74 2.31
CA ASP A 56 -2.72 1.75 3.22
C ASP A 56 -2.57 0.77 4.39
N ILE A 57 -1.77 -0.28 4.20
CA ILE A 57 -1.34 -1.21 5.23
C ILE A 57 0.18 -1.33 5.14
N PHE A 58 0.87 -1.00 6.22
CA PHE A 58 2.31 -1.05 6.34
C PHE A 58 2.73 -1.99 7.47
N MET A 59 3.45 -3.05 7.11
CA MET A 59 3.84 -4.16 7.98
C MET A 59 5.37 -4.17 8.13
N VAL A 60 5.88 -3.94 9.34
CA VAL A 60 7.32 -3.79 9.56
C VAL A 60 7.93 -4.98 10.27
N CYS A 61 9.19 -5.25 9.98
CA CYS A 61 10.06 -6.11 10.79
C CYS A 61 11.23 -5.30 11.34
N GLU A 62 11.86 -5.82 12.39
CA GLU A 62 13.02 -5.22 13.04
C GLU A 62 12.78 -3.83 13.66
N LEU A 63 11.68 -3.71 14.39
CA LEU A 63 11.40 -2.55 15.22
C LEU A 63 11.97 -2.78 16.63
N GLU A 64 12.78 -1.86 17.13
CA GLU A 64 13.50 -2.04 18.41
C GLU A 64 12.61 -1.79 19.62
N ASP A 65 11.82 -0.73 19.59
CA ASP A 65 11.08 -0.25 20.74
C ASP A 65 9.84 0.60 20.35
N ALA A 66 9.08 0.98 21.38
CA ALA A 66 7.90 1.83 21.23
C ALA A 66 8.24 3.25 20.75
N ASP A 67 9.43 3.76 21.05
CA ASP A 67 9.84 5.10 20.60
C ASP A 67 10.07 5.10 19.07
N GLY A 68 10.67 4.03 18.54
CA GLY A 68 10.75 3.78 17.10
C GLY A 68 9.37 3.61 16.48
N ALA A 69 8.48 2.86 17.15
CA ALA A 69 7.11 2.68 16.70
C ALA A 69 6.38 4.02 16.52
N ASP A 70 6.49 4.89 17.53
CA ASP A 70 5.89 6.22 17.57
C ASP A 70 6.52 7.16 16.56
N GLN A 71 7.82 7.04 16.27
CA GLN A 71 8.46 7.82 15.22
C GLN A 71 7.90 7.49 13.83
N ILE A 72 7.62 6.23 13.54
CA ILE A 72 7.00 5.84 12.25
C ILE A 72 5.62 6.47 12.14
N LEU A 73 4.76 6.30 13.15
CA LEU A 73 3.39 6.83 13.12
C LEU A 73 3.36 8.36 13.08
N ASN A 74 4.09 9.02 13.99
CA ASN A 74 3.99 10.47 14.18
C ASN A 74 4.74 11.27 13.12
N TYR A 75 5.87 10.77 12.61
CA TYR A 75 6.73 11.51 11.68
C TYR A 75 6.67 11.00 10.25
N CYS A 76 6.63 9.67 10.06
CA CYS A 76 6.76 9.10 8.72
C CYS A 76 5.42 8.96 8.01
N LEU A 77 4.36 8.57 8.73
CA LEU A 77 3.01 8.38 8.20
C LEU A 77 2.08 9.58 8.49
N GLY A 78 2.09 10.06 9.72
CA GLY A 78 1.20 11.12 10.21
C GLY A 78 -0.11 10.57 10.80
N THR A 79 -0.41 10.99 12.03
CA THR A 79 -1.61 10.55 12.79
C THR A 79 -2.93 11.10 12.26
N THR A 80 -2.92 11.98 11.26
CA THR A 80 -4.14 12.46 10.61
C THR A 80 -4.84 11.33 9.85
N ASP A 81 -4.07 10.54 9.10
CA ASP A 81 -4.58 9.52 8.17
C ASP A 81 -4.27 8.09 8.61
N TYR A 82 -3.27 7.91 9.46
CA TYR A 82 -2.84 6.61 9.93
C TYR A 82 -3.13 6.40 11.42
N ASP A 83 -3.27 5.13 11.76
CA ASP A 83 -3.22 4.61 13.12
C ASP A 83 -2.30 3.38 13.13
N ALA A 84 -1.99 2.86 14.31
CA ALA A 84 -1.09 1.73 14.47
C ALA A 84 -1.65 0.70 15.47
N ALA A 85 -1.19 -0.54 15.36
CA ALA A 85 -1.32 -1.51 16.44
C ALA A 85 -0.53 -1.07 17.68
N TYR A 86 -0.67 -1.76 18.81
CA TYR A 86 0.17 -1.49 19.98
C TYR A 86 1.52 -2.19 19.86
N PHE A 87 2.60 -1.44 20.19
CA PHE A 87 3.92 -2.04 20.26
C PHE A 87 3.98 -3.07 21.39
N THR A 88 4.36 -4.30 21.05
CA THR A 88 4.41 -5.43 21.97
C THR A 88 5.80 -6.04 21.91
N GLN A 89 6.44 -6.25 23.08
CA GLN A 89 7.77 -6.85 23.15
C GLN A 89 7.76 -8.34 22.78
N ASN A 90 8.92 -8.91 22.42
CA ASN A 90 9.07 -10.32 22.10
C ASN A 90 8.84 -11.16 23.36
N HIS A 91 8.03 -12.20 23.24
CA HIS A 91 7.81 -13.19 24.30
C HIS A 91 8.50 -14.52 24.00
N SER A 92 9.14 -14.66 22.83
CA SER A 92 9.91 -15.85 22.51
C SER A 92 11.10 -16.07 23.46
N GLY A 93 11.54 -17.33 23.58
CA GLY A 93 12.63 -17.72 24.47
C GLY A 93 14.04 -17.33 23.99
N SER A 94 14.18 -16.62 22.87
CA SER A 94 15.46 -16.36 22.21
C SER A 94 16.21 -15.13 22.74
N GLY A 95 15.50 -14.21 23.42
CA GLY A 95 16.04 -12.94 23.88
C GLY A 95 16.31 -11.90 22.76
N TYR A 96 15.88 -12.13 21.52
CA TYR A 96 15.96 -11.12 20.46
C TYR A 96 14.92 -10.01 20.69
N PRO A 97 15.30 -8.74 20.86
CA PRO A 97 14.35 -7.69 21.25
C PRO A 97 13.53 -7.13 20.07
N LEU A 98 13.91 -7.44 18.84
CA LEU A 98 13.32 -6.86 17.62
C LEU A 98 11.90 -7.40 17.34
N GLN A 99 10.98 -6.47 17.05
CA GLN A 99 9.55 -6.71 16.85
C GLN A 99 9.09 -6.54 15.42
N GLN A 100 7.87 -7.02 15.16
CA GLN A 100 7.06 -6.66 14.01
C GLN A 100 5.90 -5.77 14.44
N MET A 101 5.34 -5.01 13.50
CA MET A 101 4.22 -4.12 13.79
C MET A 101 3.38 -3.80 12.55
N LEU A 102 2.13 -3.41 12.77
CA LEU A 102 1.19 -2.98 11.73
C LEU A 102 0.81 -1.51 11.90
N TYR A 103 0.87 -0.77 10.80
CA TYR A 103 0.28 0.55 10.63
C TYR A 103 -0.76 0.49 9.53
N PHE A 104 -1.83 1.26 9.65
CA PHE A 104 -2.92 1.23 8.68
C PHE A 104 -3.59 2.59 8.50
N ASN A 105 -4.11 2.83 7.30
CA ASN A 105 -4.93 3.98 6.98
C ASN A 105 -6.28 3.86 7.72
N LYS A 106 -6.48 4.67 8.75
CA LYS A 106 -7.64 4.58 9.64
C LYS A 106 -8.94 5.07 9.00
N HIS A 107 -8.88 5.68 7.82
CA HIS A 107 -10.07 5.97 7.03
C HIS A 107 -10.58 4.72 6.33
N LYS A 108 -9.68 3.81 5.95
CA LYS A 108 -10.02 2.55 5.26
C LYS A 108 -10.23 1.38 6.20
N PHE A 109 -9.61 1.39 7.37
CA PHE A 109 -9.63 0.25 8.29
C PHE A 109 -9.93 0.65 9.74
N GLU A 110 -10.43 -0.32 10.49
CA GLU A 110 -10.51 -0.34 11.94
C GLU A 110 -9.74 -1.56 12.44
N LEU A 111 -8.87 -1.38 13.44
CA LEU A 111 -8.25 -2.50 14.14
C LEU A 111 -9.24 -3.04 15.18
N VAL A 112 -9.67 -4.28 15.01
CA VAL A 112 -10.70 -4.92 15.85
C VAL A 112 -10.08 -5.82 16.91
N ASN A 113 -8.96 -6.45 16.58
CA ASN A 113 -8.22 -7.32 17.49
C ASN A 113 -6.73 -7.28 17.17
N GLU A 114 -5.91 -7.48 18.19
CA GLU A 114 -4.47 -7.67 18.08
C GLU A 114 -4.00 -8.71 19.10
N THR A 115 -3.09 -9.56 18.66
CA THR A 115 -2.48 -10.60 19.48
C THR A 115 -1.14 -11.03 18.87
N TYR A 116 -0.53 -12.08 19.40
CA TYR A 116 0.71 -12.64 18.91
C TYR A 116 0.76 -14.14 19.15
N LEU A 117 1.50 -14.84 18.29
CA LEU A 117 1.80 -16.25 18.42
C LEU A 117 3.25 -16.41 18.87
N VAL A 118 3.44 -16.99 20.04
CA VAL A 118 4.78 -17.22 20.59
C VAL A 118 5.47 -18.35 19.83
N THR A 119 6.64 -18.08 19.27
CA THR A 119 7.51 -19.11 18.69
C THR A 119 8.80 -19.26 19.49
N TYR A 120 9.69 -20.14 19.05
CA TYR A 120 11.01 -20.30 19.69
C TYR A 120 11.98 -19.13 19.44
N ILE A 121 11.83 -18.40 18.33
CA ILE A 121 12.81 -17.39 17.88
C ILE A 121 12.27 -15.96 17.99
N ARG A 122 11.10 -15.70 17.43
CA ARG A 122 10.42 -14.39 17.42
C ARG A 122 8.94 -14.62 17.30
N ASP A 123 8.14 -13.81 17.98
CA ASP A 123 6.69 -13.91 17.87
C ASP A 123 6.24 -13.62 16.43
N ILE A 124 5.05 -14.13 16.09
CA ILE A 124 4.31 -13.74 14.88
C ILE A 124 3.17 -12.86 15.36
N ASN A 125 3.15 -11.59 15.00
CA ASN A 125 2.04 -10.72 15.36
C ASN A 125 0.81 -11.03 14.50
N HIS A 126 -0.38 -10.96 15.09
CA HIS A 126 -1.65 -11.20 14.42
C HIS A 126 -2.61 -10.05 14.70
N TYR A 127 -3.13 -9.46 13.63
CA TYR A 127 -4.05 -8.34 13.68
C TYR A 127 -5.31 -8.68 12.89
N THR A 128 -6.47 -8.29 13.39
CA THR A 128 -7.74 -8.39 12.65
C THR A 128 -8.21 -6.97 12.30
N LEU A 129 -8.18 -6.64 11.01
CA LEU A 129 -8.69 -5.39 10.47
C LEU A 129 -10.10 -5.56 9.91
N LYS A 130 -11.00 -4.63 10.20
CA LYS A 130 -12.28 -4.47 9.49
C LYS A 130 -12.15 -3.38 8.43
N LEU A 131 -12.57 -3.66 7.20
CA LEU A 131 -12.67 -2.63 6.16
C LEU A 131 -13.84 -1.69 6.47
N LYS A 132 -13.61 -0.38 6.40
CA LYS A 132 -14.64 0.65 6.51
C LYS A 132 -15.26 0.90 5.15
N THR A 133 -16.50 0.45 5.00
CA THR A 133 -17.32 0.67 3.81
C THR A 133 -18.38 1.75 4.06
N PRO A 134 -19.05 2.26 3.02
CA PRO A 134 -20.18 3.17 3.19
C PRO A 134 -21.38 2.51 3.88
N ASN A 135 -21.50 1.18 3.84
CA ASN A 135 -22.51 0.43 4.56
C ASN A 135 -21.90 -0.16 5.84
N PRO A 136 -22.17 0.41 7.03
CA PRO A 136 -21.50 -0.02 8.28
C PRO A 136 -21.79 -1.48 8.67
N ASP A 137 -22.84 -2.08 8.10
CA ASP A 137 -23.23 -3.47 8.30
C ASP A 137 -22.39 -4.46 7.45
N ASP A 138 -21.55 -3.99 6.52
CA ASP A 138 -20.64 -4.86 5.79
C ASP A 138 -19.57 -5.45 6.75
N GLU A 139 -19.48 -6.78 6.77
CA GLU A 139 -18.56 -7.54 7.60
C GLU A 139 -17.40 -8.08 6.76
N ILE A 140 -16.51 -7.17 6.33
CA ILE A 140 -15.32 -7.51 5.56
C ILE A 140 -14.10 -7.43 6.46
N PHE A 141 -13.58 -8.59 6.85
CA PHE A 141 -12.45 -8.71 7.76
C PHE A 141 -11.20 -9.27 7.08
N MET A 142 -10.05 -8.80 7.54
CA MET A 142 -8.74 -9.26 7.11
C MET A 142 -7.86 -9.55 8.32
N ASP A 143 -7.40 -10.79 8.43
CA ASP A 143 -6.35 -11.18 9.38
C ASP A 143 -4.98 -10.95 8.74
N VAL A 144 -4.13 -10.20 9.42
CA VAL A 144 -2.79 -9.86 8.98
C VAL A 144 -1.80 -10.43 9.98
N TYR A 145 -1.01 -11.39 9.53
CA TYR A 145 0.11 -11.95 10.26
C TYR A 145 1.41 -11.32 9.79
N VAL A 146 2.23 -10.83 10.72
CA VAL A 146 3.56 -10.28 10.42
C VAL A 146 4.62 -11.09 11.13
N ALA A 147 5.61 -11.61 10.40
CA ALA A 147 6.68 -12.40 10.99
C ALA A 147 8.05 -12.02 10.46
N HIS A 148 9.04 -12.20 11.33
CA HIS A 148 10.44 -12.25 10.93
C HIS A 148 10.98 -13.64 11.29
N LEU A 149 11.03 -14.55 10.30
CA LEU A 149 11.40 -15.94 10.53
C LEU A 149 12.90 -16.11 10.79
N LYS A 150 13.35 -17.31 11.17
CA LYS A 150 14.75 -17.57 11.49
C LYS A 150 15.67 -17.26 10.31
N ALA A 151 16.61 -16.35 10.52
CA ALA A 151 17.63 -15.99 9.54
C ALA A 151 18.71 -17.07 9.30
N SER A 152 19.60 -16.81 8.34
CA SER A 152 20.73 -17.64 7.92
C SER A 152 20.34 -18.93 7.17
N SER A 153 21.27 -19.43 6.36
CA SER A 153 21.12 -20.65 5.55
C SER A 153 21.37 -21.94 6.35
N GLY A 154 21.09 -23.08 5.72
CA GLY A 154 21.38 -24.41 6.25
C GLY A 154 20.19 -25.11 6.91
N THR A 155 20.20 -26.44 6.88
CA THR A 155 19.06 -27.30 7.23
C THR A 155 18.50 -27.07 8.63
N ASP A 156 19.33 -26.72 9.61
CA ASP A 156 18.85 -26.43 10.96
C ASP A 156 18.08 -25.11 11.04
N ASN A 157 18.45 -24.11 10.24
CA ASN A 157 17.70 -22.85 10.15
C ASN A 157 16.42 -23.04 9.34
N GLU A 158 16.44 -23.84 8.27
CA GLU A 158 15.25 -24.23 7.50
C GLU A 158 14.20 -24.94 8.38
N ARG A 159 14.63 -25.86 9.27
CA ARG A 159 13.75 -26.49 10.25
C ARG A 159 13.18 -25.50 11.25
N LYS A 160 13.98 -24.58 11.78
CA LYS A 160 13.49 -23.54 12.70
C LYS A 160 12.45 -22.63 12.04
N ARG A 161 12.66 -22.24 10.77
CA ARG A 161 11.64 -21.51 10.00
C ARG A 161 10.35 -22.32 9.88
N LYS A 162 10.46 -23.62 9.59
CA LYS A 162 9.29 -24.52 9.54
C LYS A 162 8.56 -24.60 10.87
N ASP A 163 9.28 -24.75 11.98
CA ASP A 163 8.69 -24.84 13.32
C ASP A 163 7.94 -23.53 13.68
N MET A 164 8.47 -22.36 13.28
CA MET A 164 7.76 -21.09 13.43
C MET A 164 6.48 -21.04 12.56
N VAL A 165 6.55 -21.47 11.29
CA VAL A 165 5.38 -21.55 10.41
C VAL A 165 4.35 -22.57 10.90
N GLN A 166 4.77 -23.64 11.58
CA GLN A 166 3.85 -24.61 12.17
C GLN A 166 2.97 -23.95 13.24
N VAL A 167 3.53 -23.05 14.06
CA VAL A 167 2.76 -22.28 15.04
C VAL A 167 1.68 -21.43 14.33
N LEU A 168 2.02 -20.79 13.21
CA LEU A 168 1.02 -20.08 12.39
C LEU A 168 -0.06 -21.04 11.89
N VAL A 169 0.31 -22.14 11.23
CA VAL A 169 -0.64 -23.08 10.64
C VAL A 169 -1.58 -23.70 11.68
N ASP A 170 -1.09 -23.96 12.89
CA ASP A 170 -1.90 -24.45 14.01
C ASP A 170 -2.93 -23.42 14.46
N ASP A 171 -2.63 -22.11 14.34
CA ASP A 171 -3.56 -21.03 14.66
C ASP A 171 -4.60 -20.77 13.56
N LEU A 172 -4.26 -21.00 12.29
CA LEU A 172 -5.16 -20.77 11.15
C LEU A 172 -6.49 -21.53 11.23
N VAL A 173 -6.57 -22.60 12.04
CA VAL A 173 -7.82 -23.34 12.28
C VAL A 173 -8.87 -22.50 13.03
N ASN A 174 -8.45 -21.44 13.70
CA ASN A 174 -9.30 -20.53 14.46
C ASN A 174 -9.81 -19.36 13.61
N ILE A 175 -9.26 -19.15 12.41
CA ILE A 175 -9.66 -18.05 11.53
C ILE A 175 -11.04 -18.33 10.91
N PRO A 176 -12.01 -17.40 11.00
CA PRO A 176 -13.30 -17.56 10.34
C PRO A 176 -13.17 -17.72 8.83
N ASN A 177 -13.91 -18.67 8.24
CA ASN A 177 -13.81 -19.01 6.81
C ASN A 177 -14.12 -17.86 5.84
N ASN A 178 -14.80 -16.81 6.30
CA ASN A 178 -15.13 -15.62 5.51
C ASN A 178 -14.08 -14.50 5.62
N HIS A 179 -13.05 -14.65 6.45
CA HIS A 179 -11.97 -13.68 6.54
C HIS A 179 -10.98 -13.85 5.39
N PHE A 180 -10.34 -12.75 5.01
CA PHE A 180 -9.16 -12.75 4.15
C PHE A 180 -7.91 -12.80 5.02
N VAL A 181 -6.85 -13.49 4.57
CA VAL A 181 -5.63 -13.63 5.37
C VAL A 181 -4.41 -13.19 4.57
N ILE A 182 -3.59 -12.35 5.18
CA ILE A 182 -2.27 -11.96 4.70
C ILE A 182 -1.24 -12.50 5.68
N PHE A 183 -0.17 -13.09 5.16
CA PHE A 183 1.02 -13.41 5.94
C PHE A 183 2.25 -12.77 5.28
N ALA A 184 2.88 -11.83 5.99
CA ALA A 184 3.92 -10.99 5.41
C ALA A 184 5.12 -10.78 6.35
N GLY A 185 6.23 -10.31 5.78
CA GLY A 185 7.44 -9.96 6.50
C GLY A 185 8.69 -10.59 5.88
N ASP A 186 9.77 -10.58 6.66
CA ASP A 186 11.04 -11.21 6.30
C ASP A 186 11.02 -12.70 6.68
N PHE A 187 10.91 -13.55 5.68
CA PHE A 187 10.84 -14.99 5.86
C PHE A 187 12.20 -15.69 5.78
N ASN A 188 13.26 -15.00 5.35
CA ASN A 188 14.61 -15.58 5.22
C ASN A 188 14.64 -16.93 4.46
N LEU A 189 13.77 -17.09 3.46
CA LEU A 189 13.68 -18.32 2.65
C LEU A 189 14.56 -18.20 1.40
N TYR A 190 15.48 -19.14 1.22
CA TYR A 190 16.38 -19.19 0.06
C TYR A 190 15.73 -19.86 -1.15
N SER A 191 14.70 -20.68 -0.92
CA SER A 191 13.99 -21.37 -2.00
C SER A 191 12.57 -21.77 -1.60
N SER A 192 11.73 -21.99 -2.61
CA SER A 192 10.41 -22.60 -2.42
C SER A 192 10.47 -24.05 -1.93
N TYR A 193 11.62 -24.72 -1.99
CA TYR A 193 11.78 -26.10 -1.55
C TYR A 193 11.91 -26.22 -0.03
N GLU A 194 12.12 -25.11 0.67
CA GLU A 194 12.22 -25.11 2.12
C GLU A 194 10.93 -25.62 2.77
N PRO A 195 11.02 -26.42 3.85
CA PRO A 195 9.84 -27.00 4.49
C PRO A 195 8.83 -25.95 4.99
N ALA A 196 9.28 -24.76 5.35
CA ALA A 196 8.42 -23.64 5.74
C ALA A 196 7.52 -23.18 4.58
N TYR A 197 8.08 -22.98 3.37
CA TYR A 197 7.31 -22.59 2.19
C TYR A 197 6.29 -23.66 1.78
N GLN A 198 6.74 -24.92 1.78
CA GLN A 198 5.88 -26.07 1.48
C GLN A 198 4.73 -26.21 2.49
N LEU A 199 4.99 -25.86 3.76
CA LEU A 199 3.96 -25.89 4.80
C LEU A 199 2.93 -24.78 4.60
N MET A 200 3.33 -23.54 4.32
CA MET A 200 2.40 -22.43 4.06
C MET A 200 1.47 -22.69 2.87
N THR A 201 2.00 -23.34 1.83
CA THR A 201 1.30 -23.59 0.56
C THR A 201 0.59 -24.96 0.52
N ASN A 202 0.60 -25.70 1.64
CA ASN A 202 -0.02 -27.01 1.72
C ASN A 202 -1.55 -26.91 1.56
N PRO A 203 -2.16 -27.59 0.57
CA PRO A 203 -3.60 -27.50 0.30
C PRO A 203 -4.48 -28.10 1.41
N ASN A 204 -3.89 -28.76 2.41
CA ASN A 204 -4.61 -29.33 3.55
C ASN A 204 -4.71 -28.37 4.76
N ASN A 205 -4.11 -27.18 4.69
CA ASN A 205 -4.23 -26.20 5.77
C ASN A 205 -5.65 -25.61 5.82
N ALA A 206 -6.09 -25.17 7.01
CA ALA A 206 -7.36 -24.45 7.18
C ALA A 206 -7.41 -23.17 6.32
N VAL A 207 -6.28 -22.46 6.25
CA VAL A 207 -6.05 -21.38 5.30
C VAL A 207 -4.85 -21.76 4.44
N VAL A 208 -5.07 -21.91 3.15
CA VAL A 208 -4.02 -22.20 2.17
C VAL A 208 -3.48 -20.87 1.65
N PHE A 209 -2.17 -20.64 1.79
CA PHE A 209 -1.52 -19.45 1.25
C PHE A 209 -1.07 -19.66 -0.19
N LYS A 210 -1.14 -18.58 -0.97
CA LYS A 210 -0.54 -18.43 -2.29
C LYS A 210 0.51 -17.35 -2.26
N ASP A 211 1.60 -17.63 -2.97
CA ASP A 211 2.57 -16.64 -3.40
C ASP A 211 2.03 -15.93 -4.65
N PRO A 212 1.69 -14.63 -4.60
CA PRO A 212 1.09 -13.92 -5.74
C PRO A 212 1.95 -13.93 -6.99
N VAL A 213 3.27 -14.02 -6.83
CA VAL A 213 4.22 -14.08 -7.94
C VAL A 213 4.17 -15.45 -8.63
N ASN A 214 3.88 -16.51 -7.87
CA ASN A 214 3.82 -17.89 -8.34
C ASN A 214 5.07 -18.32 -9.15
N ARG A 215 6.26 -17.96 -8.65
CA ARG A 215 7.56 -18.30 -9.24
C ARG A 215 8.40 -19.13 -8.25
N PRO A 216 7.99 -20.39 -7.97
CA PRO A 216 8.77 -21.28 -7.11
C PRO A 216 10.13 -21.60 -7.76
N GLY A 217 11.16 -21.64 -6.94
CA GLY A 217 12.51 -22.06 -7.35
C GLY A 217 13.53 -21.84 -6.24
N SER A 218 14.81 -21.87 -6.62
CA SER A 218 15.93 -21.43 -5.78
C SER A 218 16.21 -19.97 -6.10
N TRP A 219 15.85 -19.07 -5.18
CA TRP A 219 15.91 -17.62 -5.38
C TRP A 219 17.32 -17.09 -5.18
N HIS A 220 18.04 -17.61 -4.18
CA HIS A 220 19.38 -17.16 -3.83
C HIS A 220 20.37 -17.21 -5.00
N ASN A 221 21.02 -16.07 -5.23
CA ASN A 221 22.07 -15.84 -6.21
C ASN A 221 21.72 -16.43 -7.58
N ASN A 222 20.49 -16.18 -8.02
CA ASN A 222 19.97 -16.68 -9.28
C ASN A 222 19.34 -15.55 -10.11
N THR A 223 20.03 -15.16 -11.18
CA THR A 223 19.61 -14.10 -12.10
C THR A 223 18.21 -14.28 -12.67
N GLN A 224 17.69 -15.51 -12.71
CA GLN A 224 16.32 -15.73 -13.17
C GLN A 224 15.30 -15.03 -12.26
N PHE A 225 15.59 -14.85 -10.98
CA PHE A 225 14.72 -14.22 -9.98
C PHE A 225 15.15 -12.80 -9.61
N ALA A 226 16.06 -12.19 -10.37
CA ALA A 226 16.65 -10.88 -10.08
C ALA A 226 15.62 -9.77 -9.83
N ASP A 227 14.44 -9.85 -10.43
CA ASP A 227 13.33 -8.91 -10.27
C ASP A 227 12.55 -9.07 -8.95
N LEU A 228 12.80 -10.17 -8.22
CA LEU A 228 12.18 -10.50 -6.95
C LEU A 228 13.12 -10.30 -5.76
N ASP A 229 14.40 -10.05 -5.99
CA ASP A 229 15.38 -9.90 -4.92
C ASP A 229 15.06 -8.68 -4.07
N THR A 230 15.10 -8.87 -2.75
CA THR A 230 14.81 -7.88 -1.71
C THR A 230 15.99 -7.63 -0.79
N GLN A 231 16.99 -8.51 -0.73
CA GLN A 231 18.23 -8.31 0.03
C GLN A 231 19.44 -8.75 -0.83
N SER A 232 20.63 -8.16 -0.71
CA SER A 232 20.96 -6.94 0.04
C SER A 232 21.03 -5.70 -0.84
N THR A 233 20.53 -4.56 -0.35
CA THR A 233 20.75 -3.27 -1.02
C THR A 233 22.24 -2.86 -1.05
N HIS A 234 23.10 -3.51 -0.25
CA HIS A 234 24.53 -3.26 -0.09
C HIS A 234 25.41 -4.36 -0.66
N THR A 235 26.57 -4.01 -1.22
CA THR A 235 27.58 -4.99 -1.69
C THR A 235 28.63 -5.34 -0.65
N VAL A 236 28.81 -4.50 0.36
CA VAL A 236 29.80 -4.68 1.43
C VAL A 236 29.05 -4.72 2.74
N SER A 237 29.32 -5.71 3.58
CA SER A 237 28.74 -5.82 4.93
C SER A 237 29.35 -4.80 5.89
N ASP A 238 28.57 -4.42 6.90
CA ASP A 238 29.02 -3.66 8.07
C ASP A 238 28.54 -4.39 9.34
N ASN A 239 28.62 -3.77 10.51
CA ASN A 239 28.19 -4.34 11.78
C ASN A 239 26.67 -4.57 11.84
N ASP A 240 25.91 -3.76 11.10
CA ASP A 240 24.45 -3.69 11.22
C ASP A 240 23.74 -4.43 10.07
N TYR A 241 24.30 -4.41 8.85
CA TYR A 241 23.69 -5.01 7.66
C TYR A 241 24.58 -6.04 6.96
N VAL A 242 23.92 -6.95 6.25
CA VAL A 242 24.58 -7.95 5.40
C VAL A 242 24.81 -7.35 4.01
N GLY A 243 25.92 -7.73 3.38
CA GLY A 243 26.27 -7.31 2.02
C GLY A 243 26.20 -8.50 1.06
N GLY A 244 26.36 -8.24 -0.23
CA GLY A 244 26.28 -9.26 -1.29
C GLY A 244 25.73 -8.69 -2.60
N GLY A 245 25.02 -7.57 -2.51
CA GLY A 245 24.19 -7.03 -3.58
C GLY A 245 22.81 -7.70 -3.57
N LEU A 246 21.90 -7.23 -4.42
CA LEU A 246 20.55 -7.81 -4.48
C LEU A 246 20.63 -9.17 -5.14
N ASP A 247 20.51 -10.22 -4.34
CA ASP A 247 20.64 -11.62 -4.80
C ASP A 247 19.78 -12.60 -4.00
N ASP A 248 18.96 -12.12 -3.05
CA ASP A 248 18.07 -12.92 -2.22
C ASP A 248 16.64 -12.35 -2.19
N ARG A 249 15.65 -13.24 -2.26
CA ARG A 249 14.23 -12.94 -2.05
C ARG A 249 13.82 -13.40 -0.64
N PHE A 250 13.88 -12.50 0.33
CA PHE A 250 13.52 -12.83 1.72
C PHE A 250 12.20 -12.23 2.19
N ASP A 251 11.71 -11.18 1.54
CA ASP A 251 10.50 -10.50 1.96
C ASP A 251 9.28 -10.96 1.13
N PHE A 252 8.17 -11.23 1.81
CA PHE A 252 6.98 -11.82 1.20
C PHE A 252 5.69 -11.13 1.64
N ILE A 253 4.71 -11.11 0.75
CA ILE A 253 3.29 -10.92 1.08
C ILE A 253 2.54 -12.14 0.52
N MET A 254 2.35 -13.15 1.36
CA MET A 254 1.55 -14.34 1.05
C MET A 254 0.08 -14.04 1.32
N MET A 255 -0.82 -14.59 0.51
CA MET A 255 -2.26 -14.27 0.56
C MET A 255 -3.09 -15.54 0.57
N SER A 256 -4.17 -15.59 1.35
CA SER A 256 -5.12 -16.70 1.32
C SER A 256 -5.74 -16.88 -0.06
N GLU A 257 -6.06 -18.11 -0.45
CA GLU A 257 -6.58 -18.41 -1.80
C GLU A 257 -7.84 -17.61 -2.17
N ASN A 258 -8.68 -17.31 -1.18
CA ASN A 258 -9.90 -16.53 -1.39
C ASN A 258 -9.61 -15.09 -1.86
N LEU A 259 -8.42 -14.52 -1.67
CA LEU A 259 -8.04 -13.22 -2.22
C LEU A 259 -7.84 -13.24 -3.75
N PHE A 260 -7.77 -14.38 -4.43
CA PHE A 260 -7.46 -14.37 -5.87
C PHE A 260 -8.70 -14.27 -6.77
N ASN A 261 -9.88 -14.66 -6.27
CA ASN A 261 -11.10 -14.76 -7.08
C ASN A 261 -12.36 -14.30 -6.33
N ASN A 262 -12.24 -13.55 -5.22
CA ASN A 262 -13.39 -13.09 -4.46
C ASN A 262 -13.90 -11.72 -4.97
N PRO A 263 -15.21 -11.57 -5.21
CA PRO A 263 -15.79 -10.33 -5.75
C PRO A 263 -15.78 -9.15 -4.77
N VAL A 264 -15.64 -9.39 -3.47
CA VAL A 264 -15.69 -8.36 -2.41
C VAL A 264 -14.33 -7.72 -2.19
N LEU A 265 -13.28 -8.54 -2.13
CA LEU A 265 -11.90 -8.10 -1.97
C LEU A 265 -11.00 -9.12 -2.66
N LYS A 266 -10.10 -8.64 -3.52
CA LYS A 266 -9.18 -9.52 -4.22
C LYS A 266 -7.85 -8.84 -4.52
N TYR A 267 -6.81 -9.64 -4.64
CA TYR A 267 -5.51 -9.23 -5.17
C TYR A 267 -5.67 -8.68 -6.58
N LEU A 268 -4.98 -7.57 -6.85
CA LEU A 268 -4.88 -6.95 -8.18
C LEU A 268 -3.61 -7.49 -8.88
N PRO A 269 -3.75 -8.37 -9.90
CA PRO A 269 -2.60 -9.00 -10.55
C PRO A 269 -1.61 -8.00 -11.13
N GLY A 270 -0.31 -8.31 -11.02
CA GLY A 270 0.78 -7.48 -11.56
C GLY A 270 1.22 -6.33 -10.65
N THR A 271 0.64 -6.21 -9.45
CA THR A 271 1.02 -5.18 -8.46
C THR A 271 2.02 -5.65 -7.42
N TYR A 272 2.33 -6.96 -7.37
CA TYR A 272 3.35 -7.48 -6.45
C TYR A 272 4.73 -7.09 -6.97
N LYS A 273 5.53 -6.35 -6.19
CA LYS A 273 6.90 -5.94 -6.57
C LYS A 273 7.84 -5.89 -5.37
N ALA A 274 9.11 -6.19 -5.59
CA ALA A 274 10.19 -5.72 -4.72
C ALA A 274 10.44 -4.25 -5.05
N TYR A 275 9.90 -3.34 -4.23
CA TYR A 275 9.84 -1.91 -4.52
C TYR A 275 11.24 -1.30 -4.59
N GLY A 276 11.55 -0.66 -5.72
CA GLY A 276 12.90 -0.17 -6.03
C GLY A 276 13.74 -1.15 -6.86
N ASN A 277 13.37 -2.44 -6.95
CA ASN A 277 14.08 -3.39 -7.81
C ASN A 277 13.42 -3.47 -9.20
N ASN A 278 14.21 -3.29 -10.25
CA ASN A 278 13.76 -3.41 -11.65
C ASN A 278 14.35 -4.64 -12.36
N GLY A 279 14.99 -5.55 -11.61
CA GLY A 279 15.62 -6.77 -12.12
C GLY A 279 17.02 -6.57 -12.70
N HIS A 280 17.56 -5.34 -12.74
CA HIS A 280 18.91 -5.06 -13.26
C HIS A 280 19.96 -4.91 -12.15
N CYS A 281 19.57 -5.01 -10.89
CA CYS A 281 20.44 -4.79 -9.73
C CYS A 281 21.10 -6.07 -9.18
N PHE A 282 21.01 -7.18 -9.91
CA PHE A 282 21.50 -8.46 -9.43
C PHE A 282 22.98 -8.41 -9.02
N ASN A 283 23.30 -8.78 -7.77
CA ASN A 283 24.64 -8.69 -7.15
C ASN A 283 25.25 -7.27 -7.15
N LEU A 284 24.43 -6.22 -7.29
CA LEU A 284 24.85 -4.83 -7.23
C LEU A 284 24.22 -4.14 -6.03
N ALA A 285 24.84 -3.04 -5.60
CA ALA A 285 24.19 -2.11 -4.67
C ALA A 285 23.01 -1.45 -5.39
N ILE A 286 21.90 -1.22 -4.69
CA ILE A 286 20.69 -0.62 -5.27
C ILE A 286 20.95 0.79 -5.87
N THR A 287 22.01 1.46 -5.40
CA THR A 287 22.48 2.79 -5.82
C THR A 287 23.36 2.79 -7.07
N ASN A 288 23.70 1.61 -7.60
CA ASN A 288 24.50 1.51 -8.83
C ASN A 288 23.78 2.20 -10.00
N SER A 289 24.49 2.92 -10.87
CA SER A 289 23.87 3.63 -11.99
C SER A 289 23.17 2.71 -13.00
N SER A 290 23.59 1.44 -13.12
CA SER A 290 22.93 0.45 -13.97
C SER A 290 21.57 0.00 -13.45
N CYS A 291 21.29 0.26 -12.17
CA CYS A 291 19.98 0.06 -11.57
C CYS A 291 18.98 1.16 -11.93
N ASP A 292 19.40 2.33 -12.40
CA ASP A 292 18.49 3.47 -12.58
C ASP A 292 17.42 3.19 -13.64
N SER A 293 16.19 3.65 -13.40
CA SER A 293 15.07 3.48 -14.33
C SER A 293 14.00 4.55 -14.14
N PRO A 294 13.15 4.83 -15.16
CA PRO A 294 12.05 5.78 -15.01
C PRO A 294 11.04 5.44 -13.91
N GLU A 295 10.93 4.17 -13.54
CA GLU A 295 10.03 3.71 -12.46
C GLU A 295 10.63 3.91 -11.07
N TYR A 296 11.94 3.69 -10.94
CA TYR A 296 12.68 3.81 -9.68
C TYR A 296 13.94 4.62 -9.92
N ASP A 297 13.85 5.92 -9.65
CA ASP A 297 14.93 6.87 -9.88
C ASP A 297 16.04 6.75 -8.83
N SER A 298 17.19 7.34 -9.13
CA SER A 298 18.33 7.39 -8.20
C SER A 298 18.01 8.04 -6.85
N THR A 299 17.03 8.95 -6.75
CA THR A 299 16.66 9.60 -5.48
C THR A 299 16.02 8.58 -4.55
N LEU A 300 14.95 7.91 -5.01
CA LEU A 300 14.28 6.85 -4.27
C LEU A 300 15.25 5.74 -3.89
N ARG A 301 16.09 5.29 -4.83
CA ARG A 301 17.08 4.23 -4.57
C ARG A 301 18.10 4.60 -3.49
N ASN A 302 18.52 5.86 -3.45
CA ASN A 302 19.40 6.34 -2.40
C ASN A 302 18.71 6.38 -1.03
N HIS A 303 17.41 6.72 -0.97
CA HIS A 303 16.62 6.61 0.26
C HIS A 303 16.46 5.14 0.70
N LEU A 304 16.17 4.23 -0.24
CA LEU A 304 16.08 2.79 0.04
C LEU A 304 17.39 2.24 0.61
N TYR A 305 18.53 2.56 -0.03
CA TYR A 305 19.86 2.14 0.43
C TYR A 305 20.18 2.62 1.84
N ARG A 306 19.86 3.87 2.16
CA ARG A 306 20.12 4.43 3.50
C ARG A 306 19.15 3.91 4.56
N MET A 307 17.96 3.48 4.13
CA MET A 307 16.93 3.03 5.05
C MET A 307 17.17 1.61 5.55
N SER A 308 17.49 0.66 4.67
CA SER A 308 17.61 -0.75 5.04
C SER A 308 18.49 -1.51 4.06
N ASP A 309 19.03 -2.64 4.49
CA ASP A 309 19.63 -3.64 3.61
C ASP A 309 18.57 -4.49 2.89
N HIS A 310 17.30 -4.34 3.25
CA HIS A 310 16.16 -4.89 2.52
C HIS A 310 15.51 -3.84 1.60
N LEU A 311 14.66 -4.32 0.69
CA LEU A 311 13.69 -3.53 -0.05
C LEU A 311 12.27 -3.81 0.45
N PRO A 312 11.36 -2.82 0.43
CA PRO A 312 9.96 -3.08 0.69
C PRO A 312 9.37 -4.02 -0.36
N VAL A 313 8.51 -4.94 0.06
CA VAL A 313 7.64 -5.68 -0.87
C VAL A 313 6.26 -5.07 -0.84
N VAL A 314 5.72 -4.81 -2.02
CA VAL A 314 4.44 -4.14 -2.19
C VAL A 314 3.47 -5.00 -2.99
N ALA A 315 2.18 -4.83 -2.75
CA ALA A 315 1.10 -5.42 -3.54
C ALA A 315 -0.17 -4.57 -3.38
N SER A 316 -1.15 -4.75 -4.27
CA SER A 316 -2.44 -4.07 -4.15
C SER A 316 -3.59 -5.07 -4.12
N LEU A 317 -4.59 -4.75 -3.32
CA LEU A 317 -5.92 -5.36 -3.38
C LEU A 317 -6.89 -4.38 -4.01
N GLU A 318 -7.94 -4.90 -4.64
CA GLU A 318 -9.06 -4.14 -5.16
C GLU A 318 -10.38 -4.60 -4.52
N THR A 319 -11.25 -3.63 -4.28
CA THR A 319 -12.63 -3.85 -3.84
C THR A 319 -13.56 -2.98 -4.69
N PRO A 320 -14.74 -3.49 -5.11
CA PRO A 320 -15.73 -2.67 -5.81
C PRO A 320 -16.41 -1.64 -4.89
N VAL A 321 -16.14 -1.70 -3.59
CA VAL A 321 -16.65 -0.76 -2.61
C VAL A 321 -15.80 0.50 -2.62
N THR A 322 -16.44 1.68 -2.67
CA THR A 322 -15.75 2.95 -2.43
C THR A 322 -15.38 3.04 -0.95
N LEU A 323 -14.10 2.87 -0.61
CA LEU A 323 -13.63 3.05 0.76
C LEU A 323 -13.62 4.53 1.11
N ALA A 324 -13.82 4.85 2.39
CA ALA A 324 -13.69 6.23 2.84
C ALA A 324 -12.24 6.69 2.58
N SER A 325 -12.10 7.64 1.66
CA SER A 325 -10.84 8.25 1.29
C SER A 325 -10.69 9.58 2.04
N PRO A 326 -9.50 9.94 2.55
CA PRO A 326 -9.26 11.26 3.14
C PRO A 326 -9.55 12.41 2.16
N TYR A 327 -9.57 12.12 0.85
CA TYR A 327 -9.84 13.09 -0.20
C TYR A 327 -11.33 13.43 -0.42
N TYR A 328 -12.23 12.88 0.39
CA TYR A 328 -13.62 13.33 0.45
C TYR A 328 -14.02 13.68 1.87
N THR A 329 -13.26 14.56 2.52
CA THR A 329 -13.83 15.39 3.58
C THR A 329 -14.85 16.33 2.93
N THR A 330 -16.13 15.98 3.05
CA THR A 330 -17.30 16.89 3.05
C THR A 330 -17.13 18.17 2.22
N ASN A 331 -17.51 18.17 0.92
CA ASN A 331 -17.62 19.35 0.03
C ASN A 331 -17.13 20.69 0.63
N THR A 332 -15.82 20.86 0.80
CA THR A 332 -15.24 22.09 1.40
C THR A 332 -15.41 23.28 0.48
N PHE A 333 -15.56 23.03 -0.82
CA PHE A 333 -15.99 23.97 -1.83
C PHE A 333 -17.18 23.38 -2.60
N ARG A 334 -18.22 24.17 -2.83
CA ARG A 334 -19.45 23.76 -3.52
C ARG A 334 -19.94 24.85 -4.46
N LEU A 335 -20.62 24.46 -5.53
CA LEU A 335 -21.32 25.39 -6.40
C LEU A 335 -22.68 25.73 -5.80
N ASP A 336 -22.96 27.01 -5.57
CA ASP A 336 -24.17 27.44 -4.87
C ASP A 336 -25.45 27.09 -5.65
N GLN A 337 -25.37 27.16 -6.98
CA GLN A 337 -26.48 26.86 -7.88
C GLN A 337 -26.47 25.41 -8.40
N GLY A 338 -25.60 24.55 -7.89
CA GLY A 338 -25.41 23.18 -8.38
C GLY A 338 -24.48 23.10 -9.60
N ASN A 339 -24.48 21.94 -10.27
CA ASN A 339 -23.55 21.64 -11.37
C ASN A 339 -24.06 22.03 -12.77
N MET A 340 -25.21 22.70 -12.85
CA MET A 340 -25.77 23.30 -14.06
C MET A 340 -25.68 24.82 -13.91
N VAL A 341 -24.88 25.46 -14.76
CA VAL A 341 -24.61 26.90 -14.72
C VAL A 341 -25.23 27.53 -15.96
N GLU A 342 -26.10 28.51 -15.78
CA GLU A 342 -26.73 29.24 -16.87
C GLU A 342 -26.02 30.58 -17.09
N GLN A 343 -26.19 31.53 -16.16
CA GLN A 343 -25.69 32.89 -16.30
C GLN A 343 -24.54 33.22 -15.35
N SER A 344 -24.53 32.64 -14.15
CA SER A 344 -23.52 32.93 -13.15
C SER A 344 -23.07 31.70 -12.39
N LEU A 345 -21.80 31.71 -12.03
CA LEU A 345 -21.13 30.68 -11.24
C LEU A 345 -20.77 31.29 -9.89
N SER A 346 -21.12 30.59 -8.80
CA SER A 346 -20.69 30.94 -7.45
C SER A 346 -20.21 29.72 -6.70
N ILE A 347 -19.11 29.87 -5.98
CA ILE A 347 -18.43 28.85 -5.21
C ILE A 347 -18.44 29.27 -3.76
N SER A 348 -19.16 28.56 -2.90
CA SER A 348 -19.03 28.74 -1.46
C SER A 348 -18.00 27.78 -0.88
N SER A 349 -17.40 28.19 0.23
CA SER A 349 -16.49 27.36 1.00
C SER A 349 -16.81 27.48 2.49
N ASP A 350 -16.79 26.34 3.19
CA ASP A 350 -16.84 26.31 4.65
C ASP A 350 -15.42 26.34 5.27
N ALA A 351 -14.37 26.27 4.42
CA ALA A 351 -12.97 26.15 4.84
C ALA A 351 -12.17 27.45 4.67
N LEU A 352 -12.35 28.18 3.56
CA LEU A 352 -11.59 29.39 3.24
C LEU A 352 -12.52 30.54 2.83
N PRO A 353 -12.39 31.74 3.42
CA PRO A 353 -13.13 32.91 2.96
C PRO A 353 -12.66 33.42 1.59
N GLN A 354 -11.43 33.08 1.19
CA GLN A 354 -10.81 33.50 -0.07
C GLN A 354 -9.82 32.45 -0.59
N PHE A 355 -9.79 32.21 -1.89
CA PHE A 355 -8.97 31.18 -2.54
C PHE A 355 -8.74 31.48 -4.03
N ASP A 356 -7.75 30.83 -4.66
CA ASP A 356 -7.51 30.97 -6.09
C ASP A 356 -8.30 29.92 -6.88
N ILE A 357 -8.78 30.29 -8.06
CA ILE A 357 -9.51 29.37 -8.95
C ILE A 357 -8.98 29.43 -10.38
N ASN A 358 -9.01 28.28 -11.04
CA ASN A 358 -8.88 28.16 -12.50
C ASN A 358 -10.09 27.42 -13.06
N ILE A 359 -10.54 27.78 -14.27
CA ILE A 359 -11.56 27.03 -14.99
C ILE A 359 -10.99 26.60 -16.32
N TYR A 360 -11.16 25.32 -16.64
CA TYR A 360 -10.74 24.68 -17.88
C TYR A 360 -11.96 24.18 -18.66
N ASN A 361 -11.89 24.22 -19.98
CA ASN A 361 -12.87 23.54 -20.83
C ASN A 361 -12.50 22.06 -21.07
N MET A 362 -13.36 21.32 -21.78
CA MET A 362 -13.13 19.91 -22.12
C MET A 362 -11.83 19.63 -22.92
N ALA A 363 -11.27 20.63 -23.60
CA ALA A 363 -10.01 20.48 -24.31
C ALA A 363 -8.77 20.73 -23.41
N GLY A 364 -8.98 20.94 -22.10
CA GLY A 364 -7.92 21.26 -21.14
C GLY A 364 -7.43 22.71 -21.26
N GLN A 365 -8.10 23.56 -22.04
CA GLN A 365 -7.71 24.97 -22.17
C GLN A 365 -8.22 25.74 -20.96
N LYS A 366 -7.34 26.50 -20.31
CA LYS A 366 -7.71 27.41 -19.22
C LYS A 366 -8.52 28.58 -19.82
N VAL A 367 -9.79 28.68 -19.45
CA VAL A 367 -10.72 29.72 -19.92
C VAL A 367 -10.87 30.85 -18.91
N LEU A 368 -10.60 30.60 -17.63
CA LEU A 368 -10.61 31.61 -16.58
C LEU A 368 -9.54 31.30 -15.53
N GLN A 369 -8.90 32.35 -15.04
CA GLN A 369 -8.07 32.34 -13.85
C GLN A 369 -8.48 33.52 -12.98
N LYS A 370 -8.72 33.27 -11.71
CA LYS A 370 -9.01 34.32 -10.75
C LYS A 370 -8.30 34.03 -9.44
N ASN A 371 -7.40 34.94 -9.09
CA ASN A 371 -6.73 34.89 -7.80
C ASN A 371 -7.61 35.61 -6.78
N ASN A 372 -7.53 35.21 -5.51
CA ASN A 372 -8.22 35.86 -4.41
C ASN A 372 -9.75 35.93 -4.61
N TYR A 373 -10.35 34.87 -5.16
CA TYR A 373 -11.81 34.74 -5.27
C TYR A 373 -12.44 34.68 -3.88
N GLU A 374 -13.45 35.52 -3.62
CA GLU A 374 -14.17 35.55 -2.35
C GLU A 374 -15.29 34.49 -2.35
N ALA A 375 -15.39 33.70 -1.27
CA ALA A 375 -16.42 32.66 -1.18
C ALA A 375 -17.83 33.26 -1.36
N GLY A 376 -18.59 32.76 -2.33
CA GLY A 376 -19.93 33.25 -2.68
C GLY A 376 -19.95 34.40 -3.70
N GLU A 377 -18.79 34.85 -4.20
CA GLU A 377 -18.71 35.87 -5.25
C GLU A 377 -19.29 35.34 -6.58
N GLN A 378 -20.10 36.14 -7.27
CA GLN A 378 -20.65 35.75 -8.56
C GLN A 378 -19.66 36.01 -9.70
N ILE A 379 -19.44 35.01 -10.53
CA ILE A 379 -18.72 35.11 -11.80
C ILE A 379 -19.75 35.11 -12.91
N ASP A 380 -19.77 36.15 -13.74
CA ASP A 380 -20.54 36.17 -14.97
C ASP A 380 -20.01 35.07 -15.91
N PHE A 381 -20.89 34.14 -16.24
CA PHE A 381 -20.61 32.98 -17.07
C PHE A 381 -21.50 32.93 -18.33
N ASP A 382 -22.27 34.00 -18.60
CA ASP A 382 -23.26 34.06 -19.69
C ASP A 382 -22.60 33.97 -21.08
N THR A 383 -21.42 34.57 -21.22
CA THR A 383 -20.68 34.61 -22.50
C THR A 383 -19.88 33.35 -22.81
N TYR A 384 -19.85 32.38 -21.90
CA TYR A 384 -19.11 31.13 -22.08
C TYR A 384 -19.92 30.14 -22.92
N LYS A 385 -19.24 29.36 -23.76
CA LYS A 385 -19.88 28.37 -24.63
C LYS A 385 -20.53 27.26 -23.82
N ASN A 386 -21.65 26.73 -24.29
CA ASN A 386 -22.23 25.53 -23.68
C ASN A 386 -21.28 24.34 -23.77
N GLY A 387 -21.22 23.57 -22.69
CA GLY A 387 -20.29 22.45 -22.57
C GLY A 387 -19.92 22.14 -21.13
N ILE A 388 -19.02 21.17 -20.98
CA ILE A 388 -18.49 20.75 -19.68
C ILE A 388 -17.26 21.59 -19.36
N TYR A 389 -17.16 21.99 -18.09
CA TYR A 389 -16.05 22.73 -17.53
C TYR A 389 -15.53 22.06 -16.26
N PHE A 390 -14.25 22.29 -15.98
CA PHE A 390 -13.56 21.83 -14.78
C PHE A 390 -13.07 23.06 -14.02
N LEU A 391 -13.60 23.28 -12.83
CA LEU A 391 -13.15 24.28 -11.87
C LEU A 391 -12.09 23.63 -10.97
N GLU A 392 -10.90 24.20 -10.92
CA GLU A 392 -9.81 23.83 -10.03
C GLU A 392 -9.68 24.90 -8.93
N ILE A 393 -9.70 24.46 -7.67
CA ILE A 393 -9.38 25.30 -6.51
C ILE A 393 -7.88 25.14 -6.22
N ASN A 394 -7.15 26.25 -6.24
CA ASN A 394 -5.73 26.30 -5.90
C ASN A 394 -5.54 26.95 -4.54
N SER A 395 -5.16 26.14 -3.56
CA SER A 395 -4.72 26.59 -2.25
C SER A 395 -3.56 25.71 -1.77
N PRO A 396 -2.58 26.24 -1.02
CA PRO A 396 -1.48 25.44 -0.47
C PRO A 396 -1.93 24.25 0.40
N GLN A 397 -3.15 24.31 0.95
CA GLN A 397 -3.70 23.32 1.87
C GLN A 397 -4.87 22.52 1.29
N TYR A 398 -5.46 22.96 0.18
CA TYR A 398 -6.65 22.35 -0.42
C TYR A 398 -6.50 22.28 -1.93
N HIS A 399 -6.73 21.10 -2.50
CA HIS A 399 -6.82 20.90 -3.94
C HIS A 399 -8.13 20.16 -4.25
N GLN A 400 -9.05 20.82 -4.95
CA GLN A 400 -10.33 20.25 -5.34
C GLN A 400 -10.63 20.60 -6.80
N VAL A 401 -11.14 19.62 -7.56
CA VAL A 401 -11.66 19.83 -8.91
C VAL A 401 -13.15 19.56 -8.93
N ILE A 402 -13.95 20.54 -9.37
CA ILE A 402 -15.40 20.45 -9.50
C ILE A 402 -15.76 20.49 -10.98
N LYS A 403 -16.58 19.53 -11.43
CA LYS A 403 -17.13 19.50 -12.78
C LYS A 403 -18.50 20.16 -12.81
N PHE A 404 -18.73 21.02 -13.80
CA PHE A 404 -20.04 21.62 -14.07
C PHE A 404 -20.33 21.73 -15.57
N VAL A 405 -21.58 21.99 -15.90
CA VAL A 405 -22.07 22.14 -17.27
C VAL A 405 -22.60 23.56 -17.45
N LYS A 406 -22.10 24.27 -18.47
CA LYS A 406 -22.75 25.47 -18.98
C LYS A 406 -23.85 25.05 -19.94
N ALA A 407 -25.08 25.45 -19.63
CA ALA A 407 -26.25 25.29 -20.48
C ALA A 407 -26.95 26.64 -20.67
N ASP A 408 -27.78 26.75 -21.71
CA ASP A 408 -28.60 27.96 -21.96
C ASP A 408 -29.81 28.02 -21.03
#